data_AF-A0A4Q4TWG2-F1
#
_entry.id   AF-A0A4Q4TWG2-F1
#
_cell.length_a   1.000
_cell.length_b   1.000
_cell.length_c   1.000
_cell.angle_alpha   90.00
_cell.angle_beta   90.00
_cell.angle_gamma   90.00
#
_symmetry.space_group_name_H-M   'P 1'
#
loop_
_entity.id
_entity.type
_entity.pdbx_description
1 polymer ?
#
loop_
_entity_poly.entity_id
_entity_poly.type
_entity_poly.pdbx_seq_one_letter_code
_entity_poly.pdbx_strand_id
1 'polypeptide(L)'
;MLISTHFTVLAIALSISLLSWIYFWQNESKFWVSQPTVGLQKQKFAWLRATFRSLYRTREWAFEGYKKYSKSNTPFIVPSLDRGPIVIVPPRQIRQVYSIAEDILDVDDTQDQTLQIRWTVWDKAVLKERLHVNVIRNQLNRNLTRVTEAIADDINFGFGRMWGTGTEWRDVKVWDTCLRIIAGAANGAFCGKPLCRNPAFLDSLRDHAMSVFSGALLISISPWPFNYATDLKLFASFQLEDH
;
A
#
# COMPACT_ATOMS: atom_id res chain seq x y z
N MET A 1 25.67 -33.41 -17.34
CA MET A 1 24.43 -32.90 -16.71
C MET A 1 24.71 -32.00 -15.48
N LEU A 2 25.66 -32.35 -14.60
CA LEU A 2 26.04 -31.54 -13.41
C LEU A 2 26.64 -30.16 -13.73
N ILE A 3 27.39 -30.00 -14.83
CA ILE A 3 28.01 -28.71 -15.19
C ILE A 3 26.96 -27.66 -15.59
N SER A 4 25.88 -28.09 -16.25
CA SER A 4 24.77 -27.21 -16.65
C SER A 4 24.01 -26.69 -15.43
N THR A 5 23.85 -27.50 -14.38
CA THR A 5 23.17 -27.09 -13.14
C THR A 5 24.01 -26.12 -12.31
N HIS A 6 25.34 -26.22 -12.34
CA HIS A 6 26.20 -25.24 -11.68
C HIS A 6 26.20 -23.88 -12.40
N PHE A 7 26.14 -23.88 -13.73
CA PHE A 7 26.07 -22.66 -14.52
C PHE A 7 24.73 -21.92 -14.32
N THR A 8 23.61 -22.64 -14.27
CA THR A 8 22.30 -22.02 -13.99
C THR A 8 22.23 -21.46 -12.56
N VAL A 9 22.77 -22.16 -11.57
CA VAL A 9 22.84 -21.66 -10.18
C VAL A 9 23.73 -20.42 -10.07
N LEU A 10 24.87 -20.39 -10.77
CA LEU A 10 25.75 -19.22 -10.81
C LEU A 10 25.09 -18.03 -11.52
N ALA A 11 24.36 -18.26 -12.62
CA ALA A 11 23.62 -17.22 -13.33
C ALA A 11 22.46 -16.65 -12.48
N ILE A 12 21.76 -17.50 -11.72
CA ILE A 12 20.73 -17.08 -10.77
C ILE A 12 21.36 -16.29 -9.60
N ALA A 13 22.49 -16.74 -9.07
CA ALA A 13 23.19 -16.04 -8.00
C ALA A 13 23.74 -14.68 -8.46
N LEU A 14 24.26 -14.60 -9.69
CA LEU A 14 24.75 -13.36 -10.31
C LEU A 14 23.62 -12.40 -10.64
N SER A 15 22.48 -12.90 -11.12
CA SER A 15 21.30 -12.05 -11.35
C SER A 15 20.71 -11.55 -10.04
N ILE A 16 20.61 -12.36 -9.00
CA ILE A 16 20.20 -11.93 -7.66
C ILE A 16 21.19 -10.92 -7.07
N SER A 17 22.49 -11.11 -7.26
CA SER A 17 23.51 -10.17 -6.76
C SER A 17 23.50 -8.86 -7.55
N LEU A 18 23.29 -8.89 -8.87
CA LEU A 18 23.16 -7.71 -9.71
C LEU A 18 21.86 -6.94 -9.41
N LEU A 19 20.75 -7.66 -9.17
CA LEU A 19 19.47 -7.10 -8.74
C LEU A 19 19.57 -6.46 -7.35
N SER A 20 20.21 -7.15 -6.41
CA SER A 20 20.54 -6.59 -5.10
C SER A 20 21.42 -5.36 -5.25
N TRP A 21 22.41 -5.40 -6.14
CA TRP A 21 23.32 -4.28 -6.36
C TRP A 21 22.59 -3.07 -6.94
N ILE A 22 21.74 -3.25 -7.94
CA ILE A 22 20.95 -2.17 -8.56
C ILE A 22 19.93 -1.59 -7.58
N TYR A 23 19.24 -2.44 -6.81
CA TYR A 23 18.24 -2.02 -5.82
C TYR A 23 18.87 -1.27 -4.64
N PHE A 24 20.08 -1.66 -4.21
CA PHE A 24 20.78 -0.99 -3.10
C PHE A 24 21.64 0.20 -3.54
N TRP A 25 22.19 0.22 -4.76
CA TRP A 25 23.03 1.33 -5.24
C TRP A 25 22.23 2.62 -5.36
N GLN A 26 20.99 2.57 -5.86
CA GLN A 26 20.19 3.79 -6.03
C GLN A 26 19.88 4.53 -4.70
N ASN A 27 20.10 3.90 -3.54
CA ASN A 27 19.76 4.46 -2.23
C ASN A 27 20.94 4.94 -1.38
N GLU A 28 22.18 5.03 -1.90
CA GLU A 28 23.28 5.66 -1.16
C GLU A 28 23.34 7.18 -1.35
N SER A 29 22.21 7.87 -1.15
CA SER A 29 22.30 9.31 -0.90
C SER A 29 22.99 9.51 0.46
N LYS A 30 23.87 10.51 0.58
CA LYS A 30 24.60 10.83 1.82
C LYS A 30 23.67 10.93 3.04
N PHE A 31 22.40 11.27 2.81
CA PHE A 31 21.36 11.32 3.81
C PHE A 31 21.08 9.96 4.45
N TRP A 32 20.87 8.89 3.67
CA TRP A 32 20.50 7.57 4.20
C TRP A 32 21.57 6.96 5.10
N VAL A 33 22.85 7.25 4.82
CA VAL A 33 23.99 6.80 5.64
C VAL A 33 24.10 7.60 6.95
N SER A 34 23.67 8.86 6.94
CA SER A 34 23.77 9.77 8.09
C SER A 34 22.74 9.50 9.19
N GLN A 35 21.59 8.91 8.85
CA GLN A 35 20.47 8.76 9.78
C GLN A 35 20.51 7.41 10.52
N PRO A 36 20.09 7.38 11.80
CA PRO A 36 20.02 6.15 12.55
C PRO A 36 18.99 5.21 11.93
N THR A 37 19.39 3.98 11.60
CA THR A 37 18.48 2.94 11.09
C THR A 37 18.12 1.95 12.20
N VAL A 38 16.83 1.69 12.39
CA VAL A 38 16.32 0.73 13.38
C VAL A 38 16.03 -0.60 12.69
N GLY A 39 16.36 -1.72 13.35
CA GLY A 39 16.14 -3.07 12.81
C GLY A 39 17.28 -3.61 11.94
N LEU A 40 18.27 -2.78 11.59
CA LEU A 40 19.47 -3.20 10.88
C LEU A 40 20.46 -3.85 11.86
N GLN A 41 20.78 -5.12 11.63
CA GLN A 41 21.78 -5.86 12.42
C GLN A 41 23.09 -5.98 11.64
N LYS A 42 24.25 -6.01 12.33
CA LYS A 42 25.57 -6.25 11.72
C LYS A 42 25.67 -7.70 11.22
N GLN A 43 25.10 -7.97 10.04
CA GLN A 43 25.05 -9.28 9.39
C GLN A 43 25.31 -9.14 7.88
N LYS A 44 25.78 -10.20 7.22
CA LYS A 44 25.84 -10.21 5.74
C LYS A 44 24.44 -10.04 5.15
N PHE A 45 24.32 -9.21 4.10
CA PHE A 45 23.04 -8.83 3.51
C PHE A 45 22.05 -8.27 4.55
N ALA A 46 22.55 -7.45 5.49
CA ALA A 46 21.78 -6.88 6.60
C ALA A 46 20.47 -6.25 6.12
N TRP A 47 20.54 -5.44 5.07
CA TRP A 47 19.38 -4.79 4.50
C TRP A 47 18.38 -5.76 3.91
N LEU A 48 18.78 -6.66 3.01
CA LEU A 48 17.87 -7.66 2.43
C LEU A 48 17.13 -8.45 3.53
N ARG A 49 17.86 -8.90 4.56
CA ARG A 49 17.28 -9.62 5.69
C ARG A 49 16.37 -8.74 6.54
N ALA A 50 16.72 -7.48 6.76
CA ALA A 50 15.87 -6.54 7.49
C ALA A 50 14.60 -6.23 6.70
N THR A 51 14.69 -6.06 5.38
CA THR A 51 13.55 -5.89 4.49
C THR A 51 12.61 -7.09 4.57
N PHE A 52 13.11 -8.33 4.50
CA PHE A 52 12.24 -9.52 4.69
C PHE A 52 11.63 -9.62 6.10
N ARG A 53 12.36 -9.21 7.14
CA ARG A 53 11.87 -9.17 8.52
C ARG A 53 10.82 -8.07 8.74
N SER A 54 10.77 -7.04 7.90
CA SER A 54 9.82 -5.93 8.02
C SER A 54 8.35 -6.40 7.97
N LEU A 55 8.07 -7.51 7.27
CA LEU A 55 6.74 -8.10 7.18
C LEU A 55 6.09 -8.40 8.55
N TYR A 56 6.90 -8.67 9.59
CA TYR A 56 6.38 -8.99 10.92
C TYR A 56 6.99 -8.15 12.05
N ARG A 57 8.14 -7.47 11.84
CA ARG A 57 8.83 -6.69 12.89
C ARG A 57 8.70 -5.18 12.78
N THR A 58 8.06 -4.65 11.74
CA THR A 58 7.95 -3.19 11.55
C THR A 58 7.34 -2.49 12.77
N ARG A 59 6.33 -3.10 13.40
CA ARG A 59 5.73 -2.57 14.64
C ARG A 59 6.76 -2.43 15.77
N GLU A 60 7.54 -3.48 16.02
CA GLU A 60 8.57 -3.49 17.07
C GLU A 60 9.62 -2.40 16.83
N TRP A 61 10.09 -2.27 15.58
CA TRP A 61 11.08 -1.27 15.19
C TRP A 61 10.55 0.16 15.27
N ALA A 62 9.29 0.39 14.91
CA ALA A 62 8.66 1.70 15.08
C ALA A 62 8.62 2.12 16.55
N PHE A 63 8.24 1.22 17.47
CA PHE A 63 8.23 1.51 18.91
C PHE A 63 9.63 1.66 19.50
N GLU A 64 10.58 0.84 19.07
CA GLU A 64 11.97 0.94 19.49
C GLU A 64 12.59 2.28 19.05
N GLY A 65 12.41 2.63 17.77
CA GLY A 65 12.90 3.90 17.23
C GLY A 65 12.22 5.12 17.86
N TYR A 66 10.92 5.01 18.15
CA TYR A 66 10.20 6.05 18.89
C TYR A 66 10.81 6.30 20.28
N LYS A 67 11.09 5.23 21.03
CA LYS A 67 11.68 5.33 22.37
C LYS A 67 13.11 5.89 22.35
N LYS A 68 13.91 5.53 21.35
CA LYS A 68 15.34 5.89 21.25
C LYS A 68 15.58 7.26 20.60
N TYR A 69 14.92 7.56 19.49
CA TYR A 69 15.26 8.68 18.62
C TYR A 69 14.20 9.78 18.60
N SER A 70 12.91 9.44 18.58
CA SER A 70 11.85 10.47 18.53
C SER A 70 11.81 11.34 19.79
N LYS A 71 12.17 10.80 20.96
CA LYS A 71 12.30 11.60 22.21
C LYS A 71 13.41 12.65 22.11
N SER A 72 14.51 12.30 21.45
CA SER A 72 15.66 13.19 21.20
C SER A 72 15.47 14.07 19.97
N ASN A 73 14.26 14.09 19.39
CA ASN A 73 13.93 14.84 18.20
C ASN A 73 14.82 14.51 16.98
N THR A 74 15.26 13.25 16.87
CA THR A 74 16.05 12.76 15.73
C THR A 74 15.20 11.86 14.85
N PRO A 75 15.10 12.10 13.53
CA PRO A 75 14.45 11.18 12.62
C PRO A 75 15.24 9.88 12.51
N PHE A 76 14.56 8.79 12.17
CA PHE A 76 15.20 7.47 12.02
C PHE A 76 14.59 6.71 10.86
N ILE A 77 15.34 5.74 10.33
CA ILE A 77 14.91 4.94 9.18
C ILE A 77 14.44 3.57 9.64
N VAL A 78 13.36 3.09 9.03
CA VAL A 78 12.88 1.71 9.16
C VAL A 78 12.86 1.07 7.77
N PRO A 79 13.48 -0.10 7.58
CA PRO A 79 13.39 -0.84 6.32
C PRO A 79 11.98 -1.38 6.14
N SER A 80 11.37 -1.12 4.98
CA SER A 80 10.08 -1.70 4.58
C SER A 80 10.21 -2.45 3.26
N LEU A 81 9.50 -3.56 3.14
CA LEU A 81 9.50 -4.40 1.95
C LEU A 81 8.60 -3.84 0.83
N ASP A 82 7.50 -3.17 1.19
CA ASP A 82 6.52 -2.64 0.25
C ASP A 82 6.95 -1.30 -0.40
N ARG A 83 7.69 -0.47 0.35
CA ARG A 83 8.00 0.92 -0.02
C ARG A 83 9.49 1.27 0.06
N GLY A 84 10.35 0.30 0.35
CA GLY A 84 11.77 0.55 0.60
C GLY A 84 12.01 1.20 1.98
N PRO A 85 13.14 1.90 2.18
CA PRO A 85 13.46 2.53 3.46
C PRO A 85 12.54 3.72 3.75
N ILE A 86 11.85 3.69 4.90
CA ILE A 86 10.92 4.72 5.34
C ILE A 86 11.58 5.57 6.41
N VAL A 87 11.54 6.89 6.27
CA VAL A 87 11.98 7.84 7.30
C VAL A 87 10.82 8.15 8.23
N ILE A 88 11.02 7.92 9.53
CA ILE A 88 10.07 8.26 10.58
C ILE A 88 10.44 9.62 11.18
N VAL A 89 9.54 10.58 10.99
CA VAL A 89 9.70 11.96 11.47
C VAL A 89 9.17 12.09 12.90
N PRO A 90 9.92 12.73 13.82
CA PRO A 90 9.45 12.97 15.19
C PRO A 90 8.20 13.89 15.23
N PRO A 91 7.28 13.71 16.20
CA PRO A 91 6.06 14.52 16.28
C PRO A 91 6.27 16.03 16.35
N ARG A 92 7.41 16.49 16.89
CA ARG A 92 7.74 17.92 16.97
C ARG A 92 8.02 18.55 15.60
N GLN A 93 8.49 17.75 14.63
CA GLN A 93 8.87 18.23 13.29
C GLN A 93 7.74 18.04 12.27
N ILE A 94 6.71 17.26 12.60
CA ILE A 94 5.66 16.91 11.63
C ILE A 94 4.92 18.13 11.07
N ARG A 95 4.74 19.19 11.87
CA ARG A 95 4.11 20.44 11.40
C ARG A 95 4.91 21.12 10.30
N GLN A 96 6.24 21.05 10.37
CA GLN A 96 7.10 21.61 9.33
C GLN A 96 6.99 20.79 8.04
N VAL A 97 6.94 19.47 8.16
CA VAL A 97 6.76 18.57 7.01
C VAL A 97 5.44 18.86 6.29
N TYR A 98 4.34 19.06 7.02
CA TYR A 98 3.05 19.42 6.42
C TYR A 98 3.01 20.83 5.80
N SER A 99 3.98 21.70 6.10
CA SER A 99 4.08 23.04 5.50
C SER A 99 4.92 23.06 4.23
N ILE A 100 5.60 21.97 3.88
CA ILE A 100 6.37 21.84 2.64
C ILE A 100 5.39 21.84 1.46
N ALA A 101 5.76 22.53 0.39
CA ALA A 101 4.95 22.59 -0.82
C ALA A 101 4.91 21.24 -1.55
N GLU A 102 3.78 20.98 -2.24
CA GLU A 102 3.49 19.70 -2.90
C GLU A 102 4.47 19.37 -4.05
N ASP A 103 5.14 20.39 -4.62
CA ASP A 103 6.20 20.23 -5.63
C ASP A 103 7.48 19.59 -5.08
N ILE A 104 7.71 19.72 -3.76
CA ILE A 104 8.87 19.14 -3.07
C ILE A 104 8.48 17.84 -2.37
N LEU A 105 7.28 17.77 -1.78
CA LEU A 105 6.77 16.59 -1.08
C LEU A 105 5.46 16.12 -1.70
N ASP A 106 5.57 15.16 -2.62
CA ASP A 106 4.43 14.59 -3.34
C ASP A 106 3.84 13.38 -2.61
N VAL A 107 2.61 13.56 -2.11
CA VAL A 107 1.85 12.51 -1.45
C VAL A 107 1.18 11.59 -2.47
N ASP A 108 0.81 12.11 -3.63
CA ASP A 108 0.07 11.38 -4.66
C ASP A 108 0.98 10.35 -5.34
N ASP A 109 2.22 10.72 -5.70
CA ASP A 109 3.21 9.75 -6.22
C ASP A 109 3.53 8.66 -5.18
N THR A 110 3.63 9.03 -3.90
CA THR A 110 3.84 8.07 -2.81
C THR A 110 2.68 7.07 -2.70
N GLN A 111 1.43 7.53 -2.85
CA GLN A 111 0.25 6.67 -2.86
C GLN A 111 0.23 5.76 -4.09
N ASP A 112 0.62 6.28 -5.24
CA ASP A 112 0.65 5.53 -6.49
C ASP A 112 1.64 4.38 -6.43
N GLN A 113 2.82 4.64 -5.90
CA GLN A 113 3.85 3.62 -5.69
C GLN A 113 3.40 2.61 -4.63
N THR A 114 2.75 3.06 -3.55
CA THR A 114 2.24 2.18 -2.49
C THR A 114 1.19 1.20 -3.02
N LEU A 115 0.25 1.68 -3.83
CA LEU A 115 -0.83 0.87 -4.39
C LEU A 115 -0.47 0.26 -5.74
N GLN A 116 0.70 0.58 -6.28
CA GLN A 116 1.16 0.21 -7.61
C GLN A 116 0.06 0.46 -8.65
N ILE A 117 -0.62 1.62 -8.57
CA ILE A 117 -1.89 1.85 -9.29
C ILE A 117 -1.76 1.72 -10.80
N ARG A 118 -0.57 1.96 -11.34
CA ARG A 118 -0.25 1.77 -12.76
C ARG A 118 -0.50 0.33 -13.24
N TRP A 119 -0.36 -0.64 -12.34
CA TRP A 119 -0.49 -2.07 -12.64
C TRP A 119 -1.72 -2.71 -11.98
N THR A 120 -2.19 -2.16 -10.86
CA THR A 120 -3.34 -2.71 -10.12
C THR A 120 -4.69 -2.11 -10.57
N VAL A 121 -4.68 -0.92 -11.18
CA VAL A 121 -5.87 -0.25 -11.71
C VAL A 121 -5.86 -0.31 -13.22
N TRP A 122 -6.93 -0.88 -13.80
CA TRP A 122 -7.06 -1.02 -15.25
C TRP A 122 -7.27 0.33 -15.97
N ASP A 123 -8.09 1.21 -15.40
CA ASP A 123 -8.46 2.47 -16.02
C ASP A 123 -7.39 3.57 -15.80
N LYS A 124 -6.69 3.92 -16.88
CA LYS A 124 -5.66 4.96 -16.90
C LYS A 124 -6.20 6.38 -16.84
N ALA A 125 -7.50 6.61 -17.07
CA ALA A 125 -8.11 7.92 -16.87
C ALA A 125 -8.20 8.27 -15.37
N VAL A 126 -8.50 7.27 -14.54
CA VAL A 126 -8.53 7.40 -13.06
C VAL A 126 -7.16 7.82 -12.52
N LEU A 127 -6.07 7.30 -13.11
CA LEU A 127 -4.69 7.66 -12.79
C LEU A 127 -4.37 9.13 -13.10
N LYS A 128 -4.86 9.67 -14.21
CA LYS A 128 -4.49 11.02 -14.70
C LYS A 128 -5.33 12.14 -14.09
N GLU A 129 -6.64 11.95 -13.99
CA GLU A 129 -7.56 13.04 -13.65
C GLU A 129 -7.81 13.18 -12.15
N ARG A 130 -7.38 12.19 -11.33
CA ARG A 130 -7.54 12.18 -9.86
C ARG A 130 -8.95 12.57 -9.43
N LEU A 131 -9.94 12.07 -10.16
CA LEU A 131 -11.35 12.46 -10.00
C LEU A 131 -11.81 12.35 -8.54
N HIS A 132 -11.36 11.32 -7.84
CA HIS A 132 -11.68 11.10 -6.42
C HIS A 132 -11.23 12.26 -5.51
N VAL A 133 -10.03 12.83 -5.71
CA VAL A 133 -9.53 13.98 -4.91
C VAL A 133 -10.40 15.20 -5.14
N ASN A 134 -10.74 15.49 -6.39
CA ASN A 134 -11.58 16.63 -6.77
C ASN A 134 -13.02 16.48 -6.23
N VAL A 135 -13.60 15.28 -6.29
CA VAL A 135 -14.92 14.99 -5.73
C VAL A 135 -14.92 15.16 -4.21
N ILE A 136 -13.89 14.67 -3.52
CA ILE A 136 -13.77 14.82 -2.06
C ILE A 136 -13.69 16.30 -1.67
N ARG A 137 -12.76 17.05 -2.29
CA ARG A 137 -12.53 18.48 -1.96
C ARG A 137 -13.76 19.34 -2.24
N ASN A 138 -14.43 19.13 -3.37
CA ASN A 138 -15.49 20.03 -3.85
C ASN A 138 -16.91 19.60 -3.47
N GLN A 139 -17.21 18.30 -3.51
CA GLN A 139 -18.57 17.80 -3.33
C GLN A 139 -18.80 17.20 -1.95
N LEU A 140 -17.87 16.39 -1.45
CA LEU A 140 -18.04 15.67 -0.18
C LEU A 140 -18.07 16.64 1.01
N ASN A 141 -17.14 17.60 1.06
CA ASN A 141 -17.08 18.60 2.12
C ASN A 141 -18.38 19.43 2.23
N ARG A 142 -19.01 19.77 1.11
CA ARG A 142 -20.27 20.55 1.08
C ARG A 142 -21.49 19.74 1.49
N ASN A 143 -21.45 18.43 1.25
CA ASN A 143 -22.58 17.53 1.47
C ASN A 143 -22.37 16.59 2.67
N LEU A 144 -21.43 16.93 3.55
CA LEU A 144 -20.96 16.03 4.61
C LEU A 144 -22.11 15.53 5.48
N THR A 145 -23.00 16.42 5.94
CA THR A 145 -24.17 16.05 6.75
C THR A 145 -25.02 14.96 6.08
N ARG A 146 -25.37 15.15 4.80
CA ARG A 146 -26.18 14.20 4.04
C ARG A 146 -25.47 12.86 3.84
N VAL A 147 -24.17 12.92 3.56
CA VAL A 147 -23.36 11.71 3.34
C VAL A 147 -23.18 10.94 4.65
N THR A 148 -22.95 11.63 5.77
CA THR A 148 -22.80 11.00 7.09
C THR A 148 -24.06 10.27 7.53
N GLU A 149 -25.24 10.85 7.34
CA GLU A 149 -26.52 10.19 7.63
C GLU A 149 -26.68 8.91 6.82
N ALA A 150 -26.41 8.97 5.51
CA ALA A 150 -26.49 7.80 4.63
C ALA A 150 -25.48 6.69 5.03
N ILE A 151 -24.25 7.08 5.39
CA ILE A 151 -23.22 6.15 5.86
C ILE A 151 -23.66 5.50 7.19
N ALA A 152 -24.21 6.27 8.13
CA ALA A 152 -24.68 5.76 9.42
C ALA A 152 -25.82 4.75 9.26
N ASP A 153 -26.78 5.06 8.38
CA ASP A 153 -27.85 4.13 7.99
C ASP A 153 -27.30 2.80 7.47
N ASP A 154 -26.32 2.85 6.56
CA ASP A 154 -25.76 1.65 5.94
C ASP A 154 -24.88 0.84 6.91
N ILE A 155 -24.19 1.49 7.84
CA ILE A 155 -23.48 0.83 8.95
C ILE A 155 -24.48 0.10 9.85
N ASN A 156 -25.54 0.76 10.28
CA ASN A 156 -26.59 0.16 11.11
C ASN A 156 -27.26 -1.02 10.42
N PHE A 157 -27.58 -0.87 9.13
CA PHE A 157 -28.10 -1.95 8.31
C PHE A 157 -27.12 -3.12 8.20
N GLY A 158 -25.83 -2.85 7.97
CA GLY A 158 -24.79 -3.87 7.85
C GLY A 158 -24.60 -4.67 9.14
N PHE A 159 -24.56 -4.00 10.29
CA PHE A 159 -24.52 -4.64 11.60
C PHE A 159 -25.79 -5.46 11.85
N GLY A 160 -26.98 -4.89 11.66
CA GLY A 160 -28.23 -5.60 11.84
C GLY A 160 -28.34 -6.85 10.94
N ARG A 161 -27.84 -6.78 9.71
CA ARG A 161 -27.85 -7.91 8.77
C ARG A 161 -26.83 -8.99 9.12
N MET A 162 -25.58 -8.61 9.40
CA MET A 162 -24.49 -9.58 9.54
C MET A 162 -24.29 -10.04 10.98
N TRP A 163 -24.49 -9.16 11.96
CA TRP A 163 -24.33 -9.44 13.38
C TRP A 163 -25.67 -9.66 14.08
N GLY A 164 -26.78 -9.29 13.45
CA GLY A 164 -28.12 -9.50 14.02
C GLY A 164 -28.48 -8.44 15.05
N THR A 165 -29.75 -8.42 15.45
CA THR A 165 -30.30 -7.50 16.45
C THR A 165 -30.72 -8.20 17.74
N GLY A 166 -30.41 -9.50 17.86
CA GLY A 166 -30.72 -10.31 19.03
C GLY A 166 -29.77 -10.05 20.19
N THR A 167 -30.20 -10.42 21.38
CA THR A 167 -29.39 -10.34 22.62
C THR A 167 -28.56 -11.60 22.89
N GLU A 168 -28.75 -12.64 22.08
CA GLU A 168 -28.07 -13.93 22.23
C GLU A 168 -26.62 -13.88 21.72
N TRP A 169 -25.74 -14.65 22.38
CA TRP A 169 -24.35 -14.75 21.98
C TRP A 169 -24.20 -15.49 20.65
N ARG A 170 -23.30 -15.00 19.78
CA ARG A 170 -23.01 -15.64 18.50
C ARG A 170 -21.57 -15.41 18.06
N ASP A 171 -21.06 -16.37 17.31
CA ASP A 171 -19.79 -16.21 16.62
C ASP A 171 -19.98 -15.43 15.31
N VAL A 172 -19.07 -14.49 15.07
CA VAL A 172 -19.03 -13.69 13.84
C VAL A 172 -17.61 -13.66 13.29
N LYS A 173 -17.48 -13.79 11.97
CA LYS A 173 -16.21 -13.56 11.27
C LYS A 173 -15.98 -12.05 11.17
N VAL A 174 -15.45 -11.45 12.23
CA VAL A 174 -15.31 -9.98 12.37
C VAL A 174 -14.62 -9.37 11.15
N TRP A 175 -13.50 -9.94 10.71
CA TRP A 175 -12.75 -9.42 9.56
C TRP A 175 -13.59 -9.34 8.27
N ASP A 176 -14.20 -10.45 7.86
CA ASP A 176 -15.01 -10.52 6.63
C ASP A 176 -16.26 -9.65 6.71
N THR A 177 -16.97 -9.72 7.84
CA THR A 177 -18.21 -8.95 8.03
C THR A 177 -17.93 -7.45 8.13
N CYS A 178 -16.86 -7.02 8.80
CA CYS A 178 -16.48 -5.61 8.83
C CYS A 178 -16.10 -5.10 7.44
N LEU A 179 -15.34 -5.87 6.64
CA LEU A 179 -15.01 -5.45 5.27
C LEU A 179 -16.27 -5.25 4.41
N ARG A 180 -17.27 -6.14 4.54
CA ARG A 180 -18.56 -6.00 3.85
C ARG A 180 -19.39 -4.80 4.36
N ILE A 181 -19.42 -4.54 5.67
CA ILE A 181 -20.08 -3.35 6.25
C ILE A 181 -19.43 -2.09 5.69
N ILE A 182 -18.09 -2.02 5.74
CA ILE A 182 -17.32 -0.86 5.27
C ILE A 182 -17.52 -0.66 3.77
N ALA A 183 -17.47 -1.73 2.97
CA ALA A 183 -17.72 -1.66 1.53
C ALA A 183 -19.13 -1.11 1.22
N GLY A 184 -20.15 -1.56 1.95
CA GLY A 184 -21.51 -1.05 1.80
C GLY A 184 -21.62 0.42 2.18
N ALA A 185 -21.09 0.80 3.34
CA ALA A 185 -21.19 2.16 3.86
C ALA A 185 -20.38 3.18 3.03
N ALA A 186 -19.12 2.87 2.68
CA ALA A 186 -18.28 3.76 1.90
C ALA A 186 -18.83 3.98 0.48
N ASN A 187 -19.46 2.97 -0.12
CA ASN A 187 -20.01 3.09 -1.48
C ASN A 187 -21.48 3.52 -1.49
N GLY A 188 -22.23 3.36 -0.39
CA GLY A 188 -23.67 3.63 -0.32
C GLY A 188 -24.04 5.06 -0.69
N ALA A 189 -23.22 6.01 -0.27
CA ALA A 189 -23.37 7.43 -0.61
C ALA A 189 -23.17 7.74 -2.11
N PHE A 190 -22.46 6.88 -2.85
CA PHE A 190 -22.10 7.12 -4.26
C PHE A 190 -22.88 6.21 -5.23
N CYS A 191 -23.07 4.94 -4.88
CA CYS A 191 -23.70 3.92 -5.70
C CYS A 191 -25.20 3.72 -5.38
N GLY A 192 -25.66 4.24 -4.24
CA GLY A 192 -27.03 4.11 -3.78
C GLY A 192 -27.35 2.80 -3.06
N LYS A 193 -28.44 2.83 -2.29
CA LYS A 193 -28.89 1.73 -1.40
C LYS A 193 -29.10 0.38 -2.11
N PRO A 194 -29.69 0.28 -3.33
CA PRO A 194 -29.96 -1.02 -3.95
C PRO A 194 -28.68 -1.82 -4.24
N LEU A 195 -27.62 -1.15 -4.69
CA LEU A 195 -26.37 -1.81 -5.08
C LEU A 195 -25.55 -2.17 -3.84
N CYS A 196 -25.44 -1.26 -2.87
CA CYS A 196 -24.68 -1.47 -1.63
C CYS A 196 -25.35 -2.45 -0.64
N ARG A 197 -26.57 -2.91 -0.93
CA ARG A 197 -27.23 -4.00 -0.20
C ARG A 197 -27.15 -5.34 -0.94
N ASN A 198 -26.67 -5.37 -2.17
CA ASN A 198 -26.49 -6.61 -2.93
C ASN A 198 -25.22 -7.34 -2.43
N PRO A 199 -25.34 -8.57 -1.88
CA PRO A 199 -24.20 -9.31 -1.36
C PRO A 199 -23.13 -9.60 -2.44
N ALA A 200 -23.54 -9.87 -3.68
CA ALA A 200 -22.60 -10.13 -4.76
C ALA A 200 -21.76 -8.90 -5.12
N PHE A 201 -22.36 -7.71 -5.04
CA PHE A 201 -21.64 -6.45 -5.26
C PHE A 201 -20.66 -6.17 -4.11
N LEU A 202 -21.08 -6.38 -2.87
CA LEU A 202 -20.21 -6.20 -1.70
C LEU A 202 -19.02 -7.17 -1.71
N ASP A 203 -19.25 -8.42 -2.12
CA ASP A 203 -18.18 -9.41 -2.29
C ASP A 203 -17.21 -9.00 -3.40
N SER A 204 -17.74 -8.52 -4.54
CA SER A 204 -16.90 -8.01 -5.63
C SER A 204 -16.04 -6.83 -5.19
N LEU A 205 -16.58 -5.89 -4.40
CA LEU A 205 -15.83 -4.76 -3.86
C LEU A 205 -14.74 -5.20 -2.88
N ARG A 206 -15.05 -6.12 -1.97
CA ARG A 206 -14.08 -6.71 -1.03
C ARG A 206 -12.94 -7.38 -1.80
N ASP A 207 -13.29 -8.25 -2.75
CA ASP A 207 -12.32 -9.04 -3.49
C ASP A 207 -11.45 -8.15 -4.37
N HIS A 208 -12.03 -7.14 -5.02
CA HIS A 208 -11.28 -6.12 -5.75
C HIS A 208 -10.27 -5.40 -4.85
N ALA A 209 -10.69 -4.92 -3.68
CA ALA A 209 -9.79 -4.25 -2.74
C ALA A 209 -8.64 -5.17 -2.29
N MET A 210 -8.94 -6.43 -1.95
CA MET A 210 -7.94 -7.42 -1.56
C MET A 210 -6.96 -7.74 -2.71
N SER A 211 -7.45 -7.84 -3.94
CA SER A 211 -6.63 -8.06 -5.13
C SER A 211 -5.70 -6.89 -5.43
N VAL A 212 -6.16 -5.64 -5.25
CA VAL A 212 -5.32 -4.44 -5.43
C VAL A 212 -4.18 -4.45 -4.41
N PHE A 213 -4.47 -4.61 -3.11
CA PHE A 213 -3.43 -4.63 -2.07
C PHE A 213 -2.44 -5.80 -2.25
N SER A 214 -2.95 -7.00 -2.57
CA SER A 214 -2.10 -8.17 -2.78
C SER A 214 -1.24 -8.02 -4.04
N GLY A 215 -1.81 -7.49 -5.13
CA GLY A 215 -1.09 -7.19 -6.36
C GLY A 215 0.00 -6.15 -6.14
N ALA A 216 -0.30 -5.06 -5.42
CA ALA A 216 0.67 -4.04 -5.08
C ALA A 216 1.87 -4.61 -4.30
N LEU A 217 1.60 -5.44 -3.28
CA LEU A 217 2.65 -6.09 -2.50
C LEU A 217 3.51 -7.00 -3.37
N LEU A 218 2.91 -7.80 -4.24
CA LEU A 218 3.64 -8.70 -5.13
C LEU A 218 4.54 -7.94 -6.11
N ILE A 219 4.06 -6.81 -6.64
CA ILE A 219 4.83 -5.95 -7.56
C ILE A 219 5.94 -5.21 -6.83
N SER A 220 5.69 -4.70 -5.62
CA SER A 220 6.72 -4.02 -4.82
C SER A 220 7.87 -4.95 -4.40
N ILE A 221 7.58 -6.24 -4.19
CA ILE A 221 8.58 -7.27 -3.85
C ILE A 221 9.33 -7.78 -5.08
N SER A 222 8.72 -7.68 -6.26
CA SER A 222 9.30 -8.23 -7.48
C SER A 222 10.57 -7.45 -7.87
N PRO A 223 11.60 -8.11 -8.43
CA PRO A 223 12.76 -7.41 -8.93
C PRO A 223 12.39 -6.45 -10.09
N TRP A 224 12.94 -5.23 -10.05
CA TRP A 224 12.69 -4.16 -11.03
C TRP A 224 12.65 -4.56 -12.52
N PRO A 225 13.50 -5.48 -13.07
CA PRO A 225 13.40 -5.87 -14.47
C PRO A 225 12.14 -6.68 -14.82
N PHE A 226 11.47 -7.30 -13.83
CA PHE A 226 10.20 -7.98 -14.08
C PHE A 226 9.04 -6.99 -14.31
N ASN A 227 9.08 -5.82 -13.66
CA ASN A 227 8.07 -4.77 -13.81
C ASN A 227 8.18 -4.05 -15.16
N TYR A 228 9.39 -3.96 -15.74
CA TYR A 228 9.60 -3.45 -17.09
C TYR A 228 9.11 -4.43 -18.17
N ALA A 229 9.24 -5.75 -17.93
CA ALA A 229 8.75 -6.78 -18.85
C ALA A 229 7.21 -6.86 -18.88
N THR A 230 6.54 -6.61 -17.75
CA THR A 230 5.08 -6.45 -17.71
C THR A 230 4.63 -5.16 -18.39
N ASP A 231 5.37 -4.06 -18.25
CA ASP A 231 5.14 -2.83 -19.01
C ASP A 231 5.20 -3.09 -20.53
N LEU A 232 6.27 -3.74 -21.03
CA LEU A 232 6.42 -3.98 -22.47
C LEU A 232 5.31 -4.85 -23.07
N LYS A 233 4.84 -5.86 -22.32
CA LYS A 233 3.76 -6.75 -22.76
C LYS A 233 2.40 -6.07 -22.77
N LEU A 234 2.12 -5.19 -21.79
CA LEU A 234 0.88 -4.41 -21.75
C LEU A 234 0.84 -3.32 -22.83
N PHE A 235 1.98 -2.70 -23.15
CA PHE A 235 2.09 -1.78 -24.29
C PHE A 235 1.91 -2.51 -25.63
N ALA A 236 2.48 -3.72 -25.77
CA ALA A 236 2.35 -4.52 -26.99
C ALA A 236 0.93 -5.10 -27.20
N SER A 237 0.20 -5.44 -26.13
CA SER A 237 -1.21 -5.86 -26.24
C SER A 237 -2.13 -4.70 -26.60
N PHE A 238 -1.81 -3.48 -26.18
CA PHE A 238 -2.59 -2.27 -26.50
C PHE A 238 -2.54 -1.91 -27.99
N GLN A 239 -1.37 -2.04 -28.64
CA GLN A 239 -1.24 -1.80 -30.09
C GLN A 239 -1.99 -2.83 -30.95
N LEU A 240 -2.44 -3.94 -30.38
CA LEU A 240 -3.18 -4.99 -31.09
C LEU A 240 -4.70 -4.88 -30.91
N GLU A 241 -5.19 -4.11 -29.94
CA GLU A 241 -6.62 -3.89 -29.68
C GLU A 241 -7.17 -2.60 -30.31
N ASP A 242 -6.29 -1.70 -30.77
CA ASP A 242 -6.64 -0.45 -31.47
C ASP A 242 -6.79 -0.64 -33.02
N HIS A 243 -7.01 -1.87 -33.50
CA HIS A 243 -7.27 -2.20 -34.91
C HIS A 243 -8.58 -2.97 -35.12
#